data_AF-A0A354CTF5-F1
#
_entry.id   AF-A0A354CTF5-F1
#
_cell.length_a   1.000
_cell.length_b   1.000
_cell.length_c   1.000
_cell.angle_alpha   90.00
_cell.angle_beta   90.00
_cell.angle_gamma   90.00
#
_symmetry.space_group_name_H-M   'P 1'
#
loop_
_entity.id
_entity.type
_entity.pdbx_description
1 polymer ?
#
loop_
_entity_poly.entity_id
_entity_poly.type
_entity_poly.pdbx_seq_one_letter_code
_entity_poly.pdbx_strand_id
1 'polypeptide(L)'
;MGKSQIQKAEILENAVINDSPQELEGLMKELGSVEFSARALGAACRFRGYETVKVLTENGASFDIPKTEEAEKNYCCYAGMNYDNYRSNFSLCLLNIPCKIKGACCFKGVRLTKQIKREGKPPLKLLPDDERIRVLKYLCEKRDKLSFDPSEMLYYAIIGGDGSIAAELRKSSITLSSRRIKALTEGGAYTDGYWYEHLKITGSLADSDYLNIMGQIAMELEGKPFHYTDKVYEITKDRFSDIRAFKFFVDNFKREKMNKYQIVKDLIGMGNIEALPVIEKMGWLSVPRKRDELIEFASDMGSPEAVSWLLDFKNRTADFAAEREKAEKKMLAELNAAPDSVMALKKLWSYKKDGDGGLVITNYKGSDTEVTVPEKIGKSPVTAIGRGAFAGGSGLCAGIVTSYASYEQMRNHRNIKKITLPQGIKIIEAGAFADTTCLREINIPETVEEIKDAAFYQAVSIKSLALPLSVKKIGAYAFAHCKSLGCVKICGAEEIGAGAFRNTQSLKTLELPESLKRMLSNRAENVNLNAEPIDLFSSVTVRCPKGSYAEEYCKKQAIKFEYAE
;
A
#
# COMPACT_ATOMS: atom_id res chain seq x y z
N MET A 1 18.01 -46.66 -53.09
CA MET A 1 17.08 -45.68 -52.51
C MET A 1 17.61 -45.28 -51.15
N GLY A 2 17.70 -43.99 -50.83
CA GLY A 2 18.15 -43.55 -49.50
C GLY A 2 17.16 -43.97 -48.40
N LYS A 3 17.69 -44.30 -47.21
CA LYS A 3 16.89 -44.59 -46.01
C LYS A 3 16.01 -43.38 -45.67
N SER A 4 14.74 -43.58 -45.31
CA SER A 4 13.85 -42.50 -44.85
C SER A 4 14.31 -41.92 -43.50
N GLN A 5 13.88 -40.70 -43.13
CA GLN A 5 14.28 -40.09 -41.84
C GLN A 5 13.83 -40.93 -40.63
N ILE A 6 12.66 -41.56 -40.70
CA ILE A 6 12.15 -42.48 -39.68
C ILE A 6 13.09 -43.69 -39.54
N GLN A 7 13.45 -44.32 -40.65
CA GLN A 7 14.37 -45.46 -40.65
C GLN A 7 15.74 -45.07 -40.09
N LYS A 8 16.26 -43.88 -40.46
CA LYS A 8 17.53 -43.39 -39.91
C LYS A 8 17.46 -43.21 -38.39
N ALA A 9 16.37 -42.65 -37.87
CA ALA A 9 16.18 -42.47 -36.42
C ALA A 9 16.10 -43.82 -35.68
N GLU A 10 15.38 -44.81 -36.24
CA GLU A 10 15.28 -46.16 -35.66
C GLU A 10 16.63 -46.90 -35.67
N ILE A 11 17.37 -46.81 -36.78
CA ILE A 11 18.71 -47.39 -36.89
C ILE A 11 19.64 -46.75 -35.85
N LEU A 12 19.60 -45.43 -35.69
CA LEU A 12 20.44 -44.73 -34.72
C LEU A 12 20.07 -45.09 -33.27
N GLU A 13 18.78 -45.16 -32.91
CA GLU A 13 18.33 -45.58 -31.56
C GLU A 13 18.83 -47.00 -31.25
N ASN A 14 18.69 -47.93 -32.20
CA ASN A 14 19.15 -49.31 -32.02
C ASN A 14 20.68 -49.42 -31.92
N ALA A 15 21.42 -48.67 -32.72
CA ALA A 15 22.88 -48.64 -32.67
C ALA A 15 23.39 -48.10 -31.32
N VAL A 16 22.73 -47.07 -30.77
CA VAL A 16 23.09 -46.53 -29.43
C VAL A 16 22.97 -47.59 -28.34
N ILE A 17 22.06 -48.55 -28.49
CA ILE A 17 21.91 -49.66 -27.53
C ILE A 17 22.97 -50.74 -27.74
N ASN A 18 23.36 -51.03 -28.99
CA ASN A 18 24.14 -52.23 -29.31
C ASN A 18 25.63 -51.98 -29.56
N ASP A 19 26.01 -50.83 -30.09
CA ASP A 19 27.31 -50.59 -30.74
C ASP A 19 28.21 -49.69 -29.88
N SER A 20 29.53 -49.74 -30.07
CA SER A 20 30.51 -48.89 -29.39
C SER A 20 30.44 -47.42 -29.84
N PRO A 21 30.99 -46.46 -29.05
CA PRO A 21 31.07 -45.05 -29.46
C PRO A 21 31.77 -44.86 -30.82
N GLN A 22 32.80 -45.63 -31.13
CA GLN A 22 33.55 -45.54 -32.39
C GLN A 22 32.71 -46.01 -33.59
N GLU A 23 31.95 -47.10 -33.43
CA GLU A 23 31.03 -47.59 -34.46
C GLU A 23 29.90 -46.59 -34.73
N LEU A 24 29.39 -45.93 -33.68
CA LEU A 24 28.36 -44.90 -33.80
C LEU A 24 28.84 -43.69 -34.62
N GLU A 25 30.08 -43.26 -34.45
CA GLU A 25 30.64 -42.16 -35.24
C GLU A 25 30.66 -42.49 -36.75
N GLY A 26 31.09 -43.71 -37.10
CA GLY A 26 31.06 -44.20 -38.48
C GLY A 26 29.64 -44.26 -39.04
N LEU A 27 28.70 -44.80 -38.26
CA LEU A 27 27.29 -44.90 -38.65
C LEU A 27 26.65 -43.54 -38.88
N MET A 28 26.89 -42.55 -38.01
CA MET A 28 26.32 -41.21 -38.18
C MET A 28 26.83 -40.52 -39.44
N LYS A 29 28.11 -40.72 -39.80
CA LYS A 29 28.65 -40.24 -41.08
C LYS A 29 27.96 -40.89 -42.28
N GLU A 30 27.61 -42.17 -42.21
CA GLU A 30 26.85 -42.89 -43.25
C GLU A 30 25.39 -42.41 -43.34
N LEU A 31 24.71 -42.26 -42.20
CA LEU A 31 23.31 -41.83 -42.15
C LEU A 31 23.13 -40.37 -42.56
N GLY A 32 24.15 -39.53 -42.37
CA GLY A 32 24.09 -38.08 -42.57
C GLY A 32 23.13 -37.43 -41.57
N SER A 33 22.41 -36.39 -42.01
CA SER A 33 21.44 -35.70 -41.15
C SER A 33 20.28 -36.63 -40.75
N VAL A 34 20.10 -36.80 -39.44
CA VAL A 34 18.99 -37.52 -38.80
C VAL A 34 18.07 -36.52 -38.12
N GLU A 35 16.88 -36.36 -38.67
CA GLU A 35 15.90 -35.35 -38.27
C GLU A 35 15.46 -35.50 -36.80
N PHE A 36 15.28 -36.73 -36.31
CA PHE A 36 14.81 -37.02 -34.95
C PHE A 36 15.81 -37.84 -34.15
N SER A 37 16.94 -37.23 -33.81
CA SER A 37 18.01 -37.84 -33.02
C SER A 37 17.76 -37.82 -31.51
N ALA A 38 16.74 -37.10 -31.03
CA ALA A 38 16.43 -36.92 -29.61
C ALA A 38 16.22 -38.24 -28.85
N ARG A 39 15.62 -39.26 -29.47
CA ARG A 39 15.43 -40.59 -28.87
C ARG A 39 16.74 -41.32 -28.66
N ALA A 40 17.62 -41.31 -29.66
CA ALA A 40 18.94 -41.92 -29.57
C ALA A 40 19.79 -41.20 -28.52
N LEU A 41 19.76 -39.86 -28.48
CA LEU A 41 20.47 -39.08 -27.48
C LEU A 41 19.93 -39.34 -26.06
N GLY A 42 18.61 -39.43 -25.88
CA GLY A 42 17.98 -39.80 -24.61
C GLY A 42 18.38 -41.21 -24.15
N ALA A 43 18.42 -42.20 -25.06
CA ALA A 43 18.88 -43.55 -24.75
C ALA A 43 20.37 -43.56 -24.31
N ALA A 44 21.21 -42.77 -24.97
CA ALA A 44 22.61 -42.61 -24.57
C ALA A 44 22.74 -41.99 -23.17
N CYS A 45 21.97 -40.94 -22.88
CA CYS A 45 21.91 -40.30 -21.56
C CYS A 45 21.45 -41.25 -20.46
N ARG A 46 20.63 -42.26 -20.80
CA ARG A 46 20.10 -43.21 -19.82
C ARG A 46 20.99 -44.41 -19.56
N PHE A 47 21.67 -44.91 -20.60
CA PHE A 47 22.29 -46.24 -20.58
C PHE A 47 23.77 -46.29 -20.98
N ARG A 48 24.32 -45.24 -21.62
CA ARG A 48 25.64 -45.31 -22.28
C ARG A 48 26.68 -44.33 -21.75
N GLY A 49 26.25 -43.20 -21.17
CA GLY A 49 27.14 -42.27 -20.45
C GLY A 49 27.79 -41.23 -21.34
N TYR A 50 28.76 -40.52 -20.76
CA TYR A 50 29.36 -39.31 -21.30
C TYR A 50 29.99 -39.51 -22.68
N GLU A 51 30.79 -40.57 -22.87
CA GLU A 51 31.53 -40.78 -24.13
C GLU A 51 30.58 -40.96 -25.31
N THR A 52 29.49 -41.72 -25.15
CA THR A 52 28.49 -41.90 -26.21
C THR A 52 27.68 -40.63 -26.45
N VAL A 53 27.28 -39.91 -25.40
CA VAL A 53 26.57 -38.63 -25.54
C VAL A 53 27.42 -37.62 -26.30
N LYS A 54 28.72 -37.54 -25.99
CA LYS A 54 29.68 -36.66 -26.67
C LYS A 54 29.78 -36.99 -28.15
N VAL A 55 29.99 -38.26 -28.52
CA VAL A 55 30.07 -38.67 -29.94
C VAL A 55 28.80 -38.29 -30.71
N LEU A 56 27.62 -38.58 -30.15
CA LEU A 56 26.36 -38.27 -30.81
C LEU A 56 26.21 -36.77 -31.07
N THR A 57 26.48 -35.96 -30.05
CA THR A 57 26.28 -34.51 -30.10
C THR A 57 27.32 -33.80 -30.98
N GLU A 58 28.57 -34.26 -31.00
CA GLU A 58 29.61 -33.77 -31.92
C GLU A 58 29.29 -34.10 -33.38
N ASN A 59 28.47 -35.12 -33.63
CA ASN A 59 27.98 -35.50 -34.96
C ASN A 59 26.56 -35.00 -35.25
N GLY A 60 26.08 -33.98 -34.52
CA GLY A 60 24.84 -33.26 -34.85
C GLY A 60 23.56 -33.80 -34.21
N ALA A 61 23.64 -34.78 -33.29
CA ALA A 61 22.47 -35.15 -32.51
C ALA A 61 22.08 -34.05 -31.51
N SER A 62 20.78 -33.80 -31.35
CA SER A 62 20.25 -32.82 -30.40
C SER A 62 18.92 -33.30 -29.80
N PHE A 63 18.41 -32.59 -28.80
CA PHE A 63 17.06 -32.81 -28.28
C PHE A 63 15.97 -32.08 -29.09
N ASP A 64 16.32 -31.46 -30.22
CA ASP A 64 15.32 -30.80 -31.05
C ASP A 64 14.37 -31.82 -31.70
N ILE A 65 13.12 -31.38 -31.85
CA ILE A 65 12.01 -32.18 -32.37
C ILE A 65 11.32 -31.37 -33.46
N PRO A 66 11.11 -31.91 -34.67
CA PRO A 66 10.42 -31.19 -35.73
C PRO A 66 9.02 -30.74 -35.29
N LYS A 67 8.70 -29.47 -35.52
CA LYS A 67 7.43 -28.85 -35.12
C LYS A 67 6.35 -29.07 -36.18
N THR A 68 6.00 -30.33 -36.44
CA THR A 68 4.97 -30.71 -37.44
C THR A 68 4.04 -31.79 -36.88
N GLU A 69 2.77 -31.81 -37.31
CA GLU A 69 1.83 -32.89 -36.95
C GLU A 69 2.31 -34.25 -37.46
N GLU A 70 2.93 -34.25 -38.65
CA GLU A 70 3.54 -35.43 -39.24
C GLU A 70 4.65 -36.00 -38.34
N ALA A 71 5.48 -35.16 -37.71
CA ALA A 71 6.49 -35.62 -36.76
C ALA A 71 5.88 -36.18 -35.46
N GLU A 72 4.79 -35.59 -34.94
CA GLU A 72 4.08 -36.17 -33.78
C GLU A 72 3.60 -37.59 -34.06
N LYS A 73 3.04 -37.82 -35.24
CA LYS A 73 2.55 -39.13 -35.70
C LYS A 73 3.71 -40.10 -35.94
N ASN A 74 4.70 -39.68 -36.72
CA ASN A 74 5.80 -40.52 -37.17
C ASN A 74 6.72 -40.96 -36.02
N TYR A 75 6.95 -40.07 -35.05
CA TYR A 75 7.89 -40.33 -33.95
C TYR A 75 7.23 -40.60 -32.59
N CYS A 76 5.88 -40.57 -32.54
CA CYS A 76 5.09 -40.77 -31.33
C CYS A 76 5.49 -39.82 -30.20
N CYS A 77 5.63 -38.53 -30.50
CA CYS A 77 6.00 -37.48 -29.56
C CYS A 77 4.96 -36.35 -29.53
N TYR A 78 5.16 -35.34 -28.68
CA TYR A 78 4.50 -34.04 -28.77
C TYR A 78 5.49 -33.01 -29.32
N ALA A 79 5.10 -32.36 -30.42
CA ALA A 79 5.88 -31.36 -31.13
C ALA A 79 5.44 -29.93 -30.79
N GLY A 80 4.36 -29.77 -30.01
CA GLY A 80 3.89 -28.48 -29.50
C GLY A 80 2.64 -27.93 -30.19
N MET A 81 1.98 -28.70 -31.07
CA MET A 81 0.86 -28.20 -31.88
C MET A 81 -0.47 -28.07 -31.11
N ASN A 82 -0.74 -29.01 -30.20
CA ASN A 82 -2.09 -29.14 -29.62
C ASN A 82 -2.27 -28.47 -28.24
N TYR A 83 -1.20 -27.94 -27.62
CA TYR A 83 -1.21 -27.42 -26.25
C TYR A 83 -0.12 -26.36 -25.98
N ASP A 84 -0.26 -25.14 -26.53
CA ASP A 84 0.56 -23.97 -26.14
C ASP A 84 2.10 -24.22 -26.15
N ASN A 85 2.61 -24.80 -27.23
CA ASN A 85 4.03 -25.17 -27.42
C ASN A 85 4.59 -26.24 -26.46
N TYR A 86 3.73 -27.08 -25.88
CA TYR A 86 4.16 -28.15 -24.98
C TYR A 86 4.75 -29.37 -25.72
N ARG A 87 6.00 -29.76 -25.43
CA ARG A 87 6.81 -30.73 -26.20
C ARG A 87 7.24 -31.95 -25.38
N SER A 88 7.49 -33.08 -26.04
CA SER A 88 8.19 -34.22 -25.44
C SER A 88 9.62 -33.82 -25.06
N ASN A 89 10.09 -34.22 -23.88
CA ASN A 89 11.43 -33.87 -23.41
C ASN A 89 12.29 -35.12 -23.18
N PHE A 90 13.12 -35.46 -24.18
CA PHE A 90 14.01 -36.63 -24.13
C PHE A 90 15.25 -36.43 -23.25
N SER A 91 15.58 -35.20 -22.85
CA SER A 91 16.66 -34.97 -21.88
C SER A 91 16.32 -35.57 -20.51
N LEU A 92 15.03 -35.71 -20.19
CA LEU A 92 14.56 -36.33 -18.94
C LEU A 92 14.90 -37.83 -18.84
N CYS A 93 15.35 -38.47 -19.91
CA CYS A 93 15.89 -39.84 -19.86
C CYS A 93 17.09 -39.98 -18.91
N LEU A 94 17.80 -38.88 -18.62
CA LEU A 94 18.89 -38.82 -17.66
C LEU A 94 18.42 -39.03 -16.21
N LEU A 95 17.13 -38.82 -15.93
CA LEU A 95 16.57 -38.87 -14.58
C LEU A 95 16.32 -40.31 -14.09
N ASN A 96 16.59 -40.55 -12.81
CA ASN A 96 16.25 -41.76 -12.06
C ASN A 96 14.92 -41.58 -11.35
N ILE A 97 13.86 -41.56 -12.16
CA ILE A 97 12.48 -41.30 -11.71
C ILE A 97 11.58 -42.49 -12.07
N PRO A 98 10.36 -42.57 -11.53
CA PRO A 98 9.41 -43.61 -11.89
C PRO A 98 9.17 -43.70 -13.39
N CYS A 99 8.91 -44.91 -13.89
CA CYS A 99 8.72 -45.18 -15.32
C CYS A 99 7.56 -44.37 -15.95
N LYS A 100 6.65 -43.86 -15.12
CA LYS A 100 5.53 -43.02 -15.51
C LYS A 100 5.23 -42.04 -14.38
N ILE A 101 5.21 -40.75 -14.69
CA ILE A 101 4.64 -39.71 -13.83
C ILE A 101 3.24 -39.42 -14.36
N LYS A 102 2.21 -39.75 -13.57
CA LYS A 102 0.82 -39.58 -14.00
C LYS A 102 0.53 -38.09 -14.20
N GLY A 103 0.05 -37.73 -15.39
CA GLY A 103 -0.25 -36.34 -15.75
C GLY A 103 0.88 -35.58 -16.42
N ALA A 104 2.11 -36.08 -16.39
CA ALA A 104 3.24 -35.48 -17.09
C ALA A 104 3.25 -35.88 -18.58
N CYS A 105 2.72 -34.99 -19.42
CA CYS A 105 2.59 -35.25 -20.85
C CYS A 105 3.93 -35.21 -21.61
N CYS A 106 4.96 -34.56 -21.04
CA CYS A 106 6.30 -34.43 -21.64
C CYS A 106 7.02 -35.77 -21.83
N PHE A 107 6.54 -36.84 -21.20
CA PHE A 107 7.07 -38.20 -21.33
C PHE A 107 6.48 -38.99 -22.51
N LYS A 108 5.62 -38.39 -23.35
CA LYS A 108 5.12 -39.09 -24.54
C LYS A 108 6.29 -39.49 -25.46
N GLY A 109 6.42 -40.78 -25.73
CA GLY A 109 7.52 -41.37 -26.50
C GLY A 109 8.83 -41.55 -25.71
N VAL A 110 8.93 -41.02 -24.48
CA VAL A 110 10.11 -41.13 -23.63
C VAL A 110 10.09 -42.45 -22.87
N ARG A 111 11.20 -43.21 -22.94
CA ARG A 111 11.32 -44.54 -22.30
C ARG A 111 12.19 -44.44 -21.04
N LEU A 112 11.57 -44.58 -19.87
CA LEU A 112 12.23 -44.49 -18.56
C LEU A 112 12.45 -45.86 -17.89
N THR A 113 12.66 -46.92 -18.66
CA THR A 113 12.91 -48.26 -18.09
C THR A 113 14.25 -48.28 -17.33
N LYS A 114 14.35 -49.04 -16.23
CA LYS A 114 15.63 -49.15 -15.48
C LYS A 114 16.68 -50.00 -16.18
N GLN A 115 16.28 -50.77 -17.18
CA GLN A 115 17.17 -51.59 -17.99
C GLN A 115 16.62 -51.78 -19.41
N ILE A 116 17.50 -52.14 -20.34
CA ILE A 116 17.16 -52.48 -21.72
C ILE A 116 17.96 -53.71 -22.18
N LYS A 117 17.26 -54.65 -22.84
CA LYS A 117 17.89 -55.85 -23.39
C LYS A 117 18.73 -55.50 -24.61
N ARG A 118 19.80 -56.27 -24.83
CA ARG A 118 20.68 -56.17 -26.00
C ARG A 118 20.71 -57.50 -26.73
N GLU A 119 20.89 -57.44 -28.04
CA GLU A 119 21.02 -58.63 -28.85
C GLU A 119 22.40 -59.27 -28.61
N GLY A 120 22.42 -60.50 -28.11
CA GLY A 120 23.65 -61.24 -27.84
C GLY A 120 24.58 -60.65 -26.77
N LYS A 121 24.16 -59.63 -26.01
CA LYS A 121 24.98 -58.92 -25.00
C LYS A 121 24.21 -58.75 -23.68
N PRO A 122 24.89 -58.56 -22.53
CA PRO A 122 24.23 -58.26 -21.25
C PRO A 122 23.35 -57.00 -21.34
N PRO A 123 22.23 -56.94 -20.60
CA PRO A 123 21.35 -55.78 -20.60
C PRO A 123 22.06 -54.55 -20.04
N LEU A 124 21.78 -53.38 -20.62
CA LEU A 124 22.23 -52.12 -20.04
C LEU A 124 21.31 -51.74 -18.89
N LYS A 125 21.90 -51.29 -17.79
CA LYS A 125 21.19 -50.71 -16.64
C LYS A 125 21.25 -49.19 -16.73
N LEU A 126 20.35 -48.53 -16.03
CA LEU A 126 20.43 -47.09 -15.78
C LEU A 126 21.83 -46.73 -15.26
N LEU A 127 22.40 -45.66 -15.79
CA LEU A 127 23.70 -45.17 -15.38
C LEU A 127 23.75 -44.83 -13.88
N PRO A 128 24.91 -45.03 -13.22
CA PRO A 128 25.12 -44.58 -11.85
C PRO A 128 25.16 -43.05 -11.77
N ASP A 129 24.90 -42.51 -10.58
CA ASP A 129 24.69 -41.08 -10.36
C ASP A 129 25.88 -40.19 -10.78
N ASP A 130 27.10 -40.65 -10.53
CA ASP A 130 28.34 -39.96 -10.91
C ASP A 130 28.44 -39.77 -12.44
N GLU A 131 28.12 -40.82 -13.20
CA GLU A 131 28.12 -40.76 -14.66
C GLU A 131 26.94 -39.93 -15.20
N ARG A 132 25.76 -39.99 -14.56
CA ARG A 132 24.62 -39.14 -14.92
C ARG A 132 24.93 -37.65 -14.68
N ILE A 133 25.60 -37.33 -13.57
CA ILE A 133 26.07 -35.98 -13.27
C ILE A 133 27.12 -35.52 -14.28
N ARG A 134 28.05 -36.39 -14.69
CA ARG A 134 29.03 -36.08 -15.74
C ARG A 134 28.36 -35.75 -17.07
N VAL A 135 27.36 -36.53 -17.47
CA VAL A 135 26.52 -36.24 -18.64
C VAL A 135 25.80 -34.91 -18.48
N LEU A 136 25.16 -34.65 -17.33
CA LEU A 136 24.44 -33.40 -17.07
C LEU A 136 25.33 -32.17 -17.28
N LYS A 137 26.54 -32.17 -16.71
CA LYS A 137 27.51 -31.07 -16.85
C LYS A 137 27.82 -30.78 -18.32
N TYR A 138 28.08 -31.83 -19.09
CA TYR A 138 28.31 -31.71 -20.52
C TYR A 138 27.10 -31.13 -21.27
N LEU A 139 25.89 -31.60 -20.96
CA LEU A 139 24.66 -31.08 -21.58
C LEU A 139 24.46 -29.60 -21.24
N CYS A 140 24.70 -29.20 -19.98
CA CYS A 140 24.65 -27.79 -19.56
C CYS A 140 25.66 -26.91 -20.32
N GLU A 141 26.89 -27.39 -20.51
CA GLU A 141 27.93 -26.68 -21.28
C GLU A 141 27.55 -26.50 -22.75
N LYS A 142 26.78 -27.42 -23.33
CA LYS A 142 26.38 -27.41 -24.75
C LYS A 142 24.92 -27.01 -24.97
N ARG A 143 24.24 -26.46 -23.95
CA ARG A 143 22.78 -26.32 -23.92
C ARG A 143 22.16 -25.63 -25.14
N ASP A 144 22.80 -24.57 -25.64
CA ASP A 144 22.31 -23.76 -26.76
C ASP A 144 22.32 -24.53 -28.09
N LYS A 145 23.28 -25.46 -28.25
CA LYS A 145 23.39 -26.31 -29.45
C LYS A 145 22.48 -27.53 -29.40
N LEU A 146 22.11 -27.97 -28.20
CA LEU A 146 21.38 -29.22 -27.98
C LEU A 146 19.88 -29.05 -27.82
N SER A 147 19.37 -27.81 -27.86
CA SER A 147 17.98 -27.50 -27.48
C SER A 147 17.63 -28.06 -26.09
N PHE A 148 18.58 -27.92 -25.15
CA PHE A 148 18.45 -28.43 -23.80
C PHE A 148 18.08 -27.33 -22.81
N ASP A 149 16.97 -27.52 -22.10
CA ASP A 149 16.54 -26.63 -21.02
C ASP A 149 16.69 -27.33 -19.65
N PRO A 150 17.73 -27.00 -18.86
CA PRO A 150 17.95 -27.59 -17.55
C PRO A 150 16.92 -27.12 -16.49
N SER A 151 16.24 -25.99 -16.71
CA SER A 151 15.27 -25.45 -15.75
C SER A 151 14.01 -26.32 -15.62
N GLU A 152 13.56 -26.88 -16.74
CA GLU A 152 12.46 -27.85 -16.77
C GLU A 152 12.90 -29.20 -16.20
N MET A 153 14.16 -29.60 -16.41
CA MET A 153 14.70 -30.83 -15.81
C MET A 153 14.66 -30.79 -14.28
N LEU A 154 14.95 -29.63 -13.66
CA LEU A 154 14.87 -29.47 -12.21
C LEU A 154 13.48 -29.79 -11.67
N TYR A 155 12.43 -29.29 -12.34
CA TYR A 155 11.04 -29.54 -11.95
C TYR A 155 10.72 -31.05 -11.91
N TYR A 156 11.08 -31.79 -12.96
CA TYR A 156 10.83 -33.23 -13.02
C TYR A 156 11.76 -34.05 -12.14
N ALA A 157 12.98 -33.58 -11.88
CA ALA A 157 13.88 -34.20 -10.91
C ALA A 157 13.29 -34.11 -9.49
N ILE A 158 12.73 -32.96 -9.11
CA ILE A 158 12.04 -32.79 -7.82
C ILE A 158 10.80 -33.69 -7.74
N ILE A 159 9.91 -33.65 -8.74
CA ILE A 159 8.67 -34.44 -8.75
C ILE A 159 8.94 -35.94 -8.76
N GLY A 160 9.93 -36.38 -9.54
CA GLY A 160 10.27 -37.78 -9.66
C GLY A 160 11.17 -38.31 -8.54
N GLY A 161 11.61 -37.44 -7.62
CA GLY A 161 12.45 -37.83 -6.48
C GLY A 161 13.93 -38.07 -6.80
N ASP A 162 14.46 -37.55 -7.90
CA ASP A 162 15.87 -37.68 -8.27
C ASP A 162 16.73 -36.61 -7.60
N GLY A 163 17.01 -36.83 -6.30
CA GLY A 163 17.76 -35.89 -5.47
C GLY A 163 19.17 -35.58 -5.97
N SER A 164 19.84 -36.54 -6.63
CA SER A 164 21.21 -36.39 -7.13
C SER A 164 21.29 -35.37 -8.26
N ILE A 165 20.40 -35.48 -9.26
CA ILE A 165 20.33 -34.51 -10.36
C ILE A 165 19.79 -33.16 -9.89
N ALA A 166 18.76 -33.14 -9.02
CA ALA A 166 18.22 -31.89 -8.49
C ALA A 166 19.28 -31.09 -7.69
N ALA A 167 20.11 -31.77 -6.88
CA ALA A 167 21.18 -31.13 -6.13
C ALA A 167 22.27 -30.53 -7.03
N GLU A 168 22.67 -31.24 -8.10
CA GLU A 168 23.68 -30.74 -9.04
C GLU A 168 23.17 -29.55 -9.86
N LEU A 169 21.90 -29.57 -10.26
CA LEU A 169 21.25 -28.45 -10.94
C LEU A 169 21.26 -27.18 -10.05
N ARG A 170 20.87 -27.32 -8.78
CA ARG A 170 20.92 -26.21 -7.80
C ARG A 170 22.34 -25.69 -7.59
N LYS A 171 23.32 -26.60 -7.47
CA LYS A 171 24.74 -26.24 -7.34
C LYS A 171 25.24 -25.42 -8.54
N SER A 172 24.67 -25.68 -9.72
CA SER A 172 24.95 -24.95 -10.96
C SER A 172 24.10 -23.68 -11.11
N SER A 173 23.42 -23.24 -10.04
CA SER A 173 22.53 -22.07 -10.02
C SER A 173 21.39 -22.14 -11.05
N ILE A 174 20.96 -23.36 -11.40
CA ILE A 174 19.76 -23.56 -12.22
C ILE A 174 18.53 -23.51 -11.31
N THR A 175 17.59 -22.64 -11.66
CA THR A 175 16.28 -22.49 -11.01
C THR A 175 15.17 -22.96 -11.94
N LEU A 176 13.93 -23.00 -11.45
CA LEU A 176 12.76 -23.24 -12.30
C LEU A 176 12.61 -22.16 -13.37
N SER A 177 12.04 -22.54 -14.53
CA SER A 177 11.78 -21.59 -15.62
C SER A 177 10.82 -20.49 -15.18
N SER A 178 10.97 -19.28 -15.72
CA SER A 178 10.06 -18.17 -15.40
C SER A 178 8.60 -18.50 -15.74
N ARG A 179 8.37 -19.31 -16.79
CA ARG A 179 7.04 -19.80 -17.17
C ARG A 179 6.46 -20.71 -16.09
N ARG A 180 7.26 -21.65 -15.57
CA ARG A 180 6.84 -22.54 -14.48
C ARG A 180 6.56 -21.77 -13.19
N ILE A 181 7.45 -20.85 -12.80
CA ILE A 181 7.25 -19.99 -11.62
C ILE A 181 5.94 -19.18 -11.75
N LYS A 182 5.70 -18.58 -12.92
CA LYS A 182 4.46 -17.83 -13.18
C LYS A 182 3.22 -18.72 -13.04
N ALA A 183 3.22 -19.88 -13.70
CA ALA A 183 2.10 -20.83 -13.62
C ALA A 183 1.82 -21.25 -12.16
N LEU A 184 2.86 -21.49 -11.35
CA LEU A 184 2.72 -21.93 -9.97
C LEU A 184 2.25 -20.83 -9.01
N THR A 185 2.60 -19.57 -9.26
CA THR A 185 2.36 -18.44 -8.30
C THR A 185 1.18 -17.56 -8.70
N GLU A 186 0.93 -17.39 -9.99
CA GLU A 186 -0.17 -16.59 -10.53
C GLU A 186 -1.35 -17.45 -11.00
N GLY A 187 -1.11 -18.75 -11.19
CA GLY A 187 -2.02 -19.63 -11.90
C GLY A 187 -1.90 -19.43 -13.40
N GLY A 188 -2.73 -20.15 -14.15
CA GLY A 188 -2.89 -19.97 -15.59
C GLY A 188 -4.37 -20.00 -15.98
N ALA A 189 -4.69 -19.54 -17.18
CA ALA A 189 -6.00 -19.82 -17.78
C ALA A 189 -6.23 -21.34 -17.83
N TYR A 190 -7.48 -21.79 -18.02
CA TYR A 190 -7.78 -23.24 -18.14
C TYR A 190 -6.94 -23.94 -19.23
N THR A 191 -6.43 -23.17 -20.19
CA THR A 191 -5.58 -23.61 -21.31
C THR A 191 -4.08 -23.63 -20.99
N ASP A 192 -3.63 -23.18 -19.82
CA ASP A 192 -2.21 -23.21 -19.45
C ASP A 192 -1.79 -24.65 -19.08
N GLY A 193 -1.05 -25.27 -19.99
CA GLY A 193 -0.58 -26.65 -19.85
C GLY A 193 0.35 -26.85 -18.64
N TYR A 194 1.11 -25.85 -18.22
CA TYR A 194 2.05 -25.96 -17.09
C TYR A 194 1.29 -26.04 -15.77
N TRP A 195 0.25 -25.22 -15.63
CA TRP A 195 -0.62 -25.24 -14.47
C TRP A 195 -1.46 -26.53 -14.40
N TYR A 196 -2.09 -26.90 -15.52
CA TYR A 196 -2.90 -28.13 -15.58
C TYR A 196 -2.08 -29.39 -15.28
N GLU A 197 -0.88 -29.49 -15.85
CA GLU A 197 0.06 -30.56 -15.57
C GLU A 197 0.41 -30.61 -14.08
N HIS A 198 0.78 -29.47 -13.49
CA HIS A 198 1.16 -29.41 -12.08
C HIS A 198 0.05 -29.96 -11.18
N LEU A 199 -1.21 -29.52 -11.37
CA LEU A 199 -2.35 -30.02 -10.62
C LEU A 199 -2.55 -31.53 -10.77
N LYS A 200 -2.41 -32.04 -11.99
CA LYS A 200 -2.62 -33.47 -12.29
C LYS A 200 -1.53 -34.34 -11.69
N ILE A 201 -0.28 -33.86 -11.71
CA ILE A 201 0.86 -34.55 -11.09
C ILE A 201 0.69 -34.54 -9.58
N THR A 202 0.53 -33.36 -8.95
CA THR A 202 0.50 -33.23 -7.49
C THR A 202 -0.69 -33.96 -6.88
N GLY A 203 -1.84 -33.99 -7.57
CA GLY A 203 -2.99 -34.79 -7.15
C GLY A 203 -2.85 -36.30 -7.35
N SER A 204 -1.78 -36.76 -7.98
CA SER A 204 -1.46 -38.18 -8.11
C SER A 204 -0.30 -38.63 -7.22
N LEU A 205 0.33 -37.71 -6.48
CA LEU A 205 1.41 -38.03 -5.55
C LEU A 205 0.89 -38.86 -4.38
N ALA A 206 1.72 -39.76 -3.87
CA ALA A 206 1.47 -40.42 -2.60
C ALA A 206 1.57 -39.43 -1.44
N ASP A 207 0.83 -39.68 -0.36
CA ASP A 207 0.82 -38.82 0.83
C ASP A 207 2.19 -38.69 1.49
N SER A 208 2.98 -39.78 1.47
CA SER A 208 4.36 -39.81 1.95
C SER A 208 5.29 -38.83 1.21
N ASP A 209 5.01 -38.59 -0.07
CA ASP A 209 5.93 -37.87 -0.96
C ASP A 209 5.53 -36.40 -1.14
N TYR A 210 4.23 -36.10 -0.99
CA TYR A 210 3.64 -34.80 -1.29
C TYR A 210 4.35 -33.65 -0.57
N LEU A 211 4.54 -33.75 0.75
CA LEU A 211 5.15 -32.67 1.54
C LEU A 211 6.61 -32.42 1.15
N ASN A 212 7.38 -33.48 0.92
CA ASN A 212 8.78 -33.35 0.50
C ASN A 212 8.88 -32.71 -0.89
N ILE A 213 8.08 -33.17 -1.85
CA ILE A 213 8.07 -32.64 -3.22
C ILE A 213 7.60 -31.18 -3.24
N MET A 214 6.45 -30.90 -2.63
CA MET A 214 5.90 -29.53 -2.60
C MET A 214 6.79 -28.58 -1.81
N GLY A 215 7.42 -29.05 -0.73
CA GLY A 215 8.41 -28.28 0.03
C GLY A 215 9.62 -27.89 -0.82
N GLN A 216 10.17 -28.83 -1.58
CA GLN A 216 11.27 -28.52 -2.51
C GLN A 216 10.83 -27.54 -3.60
N ILE A 217 9.63 -27.69 -4.18
CA ILE A 217 9.13 -26.73 -5.16
C ILE A 217 8.96 -25.35 -4.51
N ALA A 218 8.47 -25.26 -3.27
CA ALA A 218 8.29 -23.99 -2.55
C ALA A 218 9.63 -23.25 -2.37
N MET A 219 10.72 -23.98 -2.11
CA MET A 219 12.05 -23.39 -2.02
C MET A 219 12.48 -22.75 -3.34
N GLU A 220 12.16 -23.37 -4.48
CA GLU A 220 12.45 -22.81 -5.81
C GLU A 220 11.58 -21.58 -6.18
N LEU A 221 10.52 -21.30 -5.41
CA LEU A 221 9.67 -20.12 -5.62
C LEU A 221 10.17 -18.87 -4.88
N GLU A 222 11.26 -18.98 -4.11
CA GLU A 222 11.91 -17.85 -3.42
C GLU A 222 10.94 -17.04 -2.54
N GLY A 223 10.07 -17.73 -1.81
CA GLY A 223 9.09 -17.12 -0.89
C GLY A 223 7.80 -16.62 -1.57
N LYS A 224 7.66 -16.76 -2.89
CA LYS A 224 6.38 -16.49 -3.56
C LYS A 224 5.39 -17.60 -3.24
N PRO A 225 4.18 -17.26 -2.75
CA PRO A 225 3.19 -18.29 -2.44
C PRO A 225 2.62 -18.91 -3.71
N PHE A 226 2.31 -20.20 -3.63
CA PHE A 226 1.55 -20.92 -4.65
C PHE A 226 0.19 -20.28 -4.87
N HIS A 227 -0.26 -20.36 -6.11
CA HIS A 227 -1.60 -19.97 -6.50
C HIS A 227 -2.64 -20.91 -5.86
N TYR A 228 -3.68 -20.33 -5.27
CA TYR A 228 -4.80 -21.07 -4.71
C TYR A 228 -5.98 -21.08 -5.69
N THR A 229 -6.59 -22.26 -5.86
CA THR A 229 -7.92 -22.45 -6.48
C THR A 229 -8.69 -23.51 -5.71
N ASP A 230 -10.00 -23.57 -5.88
CA ASP A 230 -10.80 -24.64 -5.27
C ASP A 230 -10.36 -26.02 -5.75
N LYS A 231 -9.85 -26.14 -6.99
CA LYS A 231 -9.29 -27.41 -7.48
C LYS A 231 -8.03 -27.84 -6.71
N VAL A 232 -7.16 -26.88 -6.37
CA VAL A 232 -5.99 -27.14 -5.51
C VAL A 232 -6.44 -27.63 -4.14
N TYR A 233 -7.45 -26.96 -3.57
CA TYR A 233 -8.01 -27.35 -2.29
C TYR A 233 -8.55 -28.78 -2.32
N GLU A 234 -9.40 -29.11 -3.31
CA GLU A 234 -9.96 -30.45 -3.47
C GLU A 234 -8.91 -31.56 -3.62
N ILE A 235 -7.78 -31.25 -4.24
CA ILE A 235 -6.67 -32.20 -4.40
C ILE A 235 -5.87 -32.38 -3.10
N THR A 236 -5.87 -31.38 -2.23
CA THR A 236 -4.99 -31.31 -1.06
C THR A 236 -5.71 -31.64 0.24
N LYS A 237 -7.02 -31.38 0.34
CA LYS A 237 -7.78 -31.41 1.60
C LYS A 237 -7.73 -32.75 2.33
N ASP A 238 -7.74 -33.87 1.60
CA ASP A 238 -7.71 -35.21 2.21
C ASP A 238 -6.38 -35.49 2.94
N ARG A 239 -5.33 -34.72 2.60
CA ARG A 239 -4.01 -34.77 3.23
C ARG A 239 -3.96 -34.00 4.55
N PHE A 240 -4.98 -33.20 4.87
CA PHE A 240 -5.02 -32.38 6.08
C PHE A 240 -5.33 -33.16 7.35
N SER A 241 -5.53 -34.48 7.28
CA SER A 241 -5.38 -35.33 8.45
C SER A 241 -3.98 -35.22 9.08
N ASP A 242 -2.94 -34.96 8.27
CA ASP A 242 -1.61 -34.58 8.75
C ASP A 242 -1.53 -33.05 8.94
N ILE A 243 -1.36 -32.63 10.20
CA ILE A 243 -1.18 -31.22 10.57
C ILE A 243 -0.02 -30.55 9.83
N ARG A 244 1.03 -31.28 9.45
CA ARG A 244 2.17 -30.75 8.69
C ARG A 244 1.75 -30.35 7.28
N ALA A 245 0.86 -31.12 6.65
CA ALA A 245 0.31 -30.80 5.34
C ALA A 245 -0.58 -29.56 5.41
N PHE A 246 -1.41 -29.45 6.45
CA PHE A 246 -2.23 -28.25 6.65
C PHE A 246 -1.38 -27.00 6.90
N LYS A 247 -0.38 -27.08 7.80
CA LYS A 247 0.57 -25.98 8.06
C LYS A 247 1.30 -25.55 6.78
N PHE A 248 1.85 -26.51 6.04
CA PHE A 248 2.49 -26.24 4.76
C PHE A 248 1.53 -25.50 3.81
N PHE A 249 0.28 -25.96 3.71
CA PHE A 249 -0.72 -25.35 2.84
C PHE A 249 -1.02 -23.89 3.20
N VAL A 250 -1.31 -23.58 4.47
CA VAL A 250 -1.64 -22.20 4.88
C VAL A 250 -0.45 -21.24 4.83
N ASP A 251 0.77 -21.76 4.97
CA ASP A 251 1.99 -20.97 4.94
C ASP A 251 2.45 -20.67 3.51
N ASN A 252 2.22 -21.60 2.57
CA ASN A 252 2.77 -21.52 1.22
C ASN A 252 1.76 -21.17 0.12
N PHE A 253 0.45 -21.16 0.38
CA PHE A 253 -0.56 -20.80 -0.62
C PHE A 253 -1.19 -19.41 -0.38
N LYS A 254 -1.61 -18.74 -1.46
CA LYS A 254 -2.34 -17.47 -1.40
C LYS A 254 -3.65 -17.61 -0.62
N ARG A 255 -3.72 -17.00 0.56
CA ARG A 255 -4.84 -17.15 1.51
C ARG A 255 -6.09 -16.31 1.21
N GLU A 256 -5.98 -15.29 0.37
CA GLU A 256 -7.05 -14.30 0.13
C GLU A 256 -8.32 -14.91 -0.45
N LYS A 257 -8.15 -15.91 -1.33
CA LYS A 257 -9.25 -16.59 -2.04
C LYS A 257 -9.73 -17.87 -1.34
N MET A 258 -9.11 -18.26 -0.22
CA MET A 258 -9.47 -19.48 0.50
C MET A 258 -10.86 -19.35 1.11
N ASN A 259 -11.70 -20.38 0.95
CA ASN A 259 -12.94 -20.48 1.72
C ASN A 259 -12.64 -20.96 3.15
N LYS A 260 -12.11 -20.04 3.98
CA LYS A 260 -11.65 -20.31 5.35
C LYS A 260 -12.67 -21.06 6.19
N TYR A 261 -13.95 -20.73 6.05
CA TYR A 261 -15.03 -21.38 6.81
C TYR A 261 -15.18 -22.85 6.42
N GLN A 262 -15.22 -23.16 5.12
CA GLN A 262 -15.30 -24.54 4.65
C GLN A 262 -14.06 -25.34 5.05
N ILE A 263 -12.87 -24.74 4.97
CA ILE A 263 -11.62 -25.39 5.39
C ILE A 263 -11.67 -25.79 6.87
N VAL A 264 -12.16 -24.90 7.74
CA VAL A 264 -12.29 -25.21 9.17
C VAL A 264 -13.31 -26.33 9.40
N LYS A 265 -14.44 -26.34 8.68
CA LYS A 265 -15.41 -27.44 8.75
C LYS A 265 -14.79 -28.77 8.34
N ASP A 266 -14.07 -28.80 7.24
CA ASP A 266 -13.45 -30.02 6.74
C ASP A 266 -12.41 -30.56 7.73
N LEU A 267 -11.59 -29.68 8.34
CA LEU A 267 -10.63 -30.07 9.38
C LEU A 267 -11.29 -30.65 10.64
N ILE A 268 -12.40 -30.05 11.09
CA ILE A 268 -13.20 -30.59 12.20
C ILE A 268 -13.79 -31.95 11.82
N GLY A 269 -14.35 -32.06 10.61
CA GLY A 269 -14.92 -33.32 10.11
C GLY A 269 -13.88 -34.44 9.95
N MET A 270 -12.62 -34.09 9.70
CA MET A 270 -11.48 -35.02 9.68
C MET A 270 -10.90 -35.31 11.07
N GLY A 271 -11.38 -34.65 12.14
CA GLY A 271 -10.88 -34.82 13.50
C GLY A 271 -9.51 -34.17 13.76
N ASN A 272 -9.05 -33.25 12.91
CA ASN A 272 -7.77 -32.58 13.10
C ASN A 272 -7.89 -31.37 14.05
N ILE A 273 -7.97 -31.65 15.35
CA ILE A 273 -8.09 -30.62 16.40
C ILE A 273 -6.82 -29.75 16.50
N GLU A 274 -5.66 -30.32 16.19
CA GLU A 274 -4.37 -29.60 16.22
C GLU A 274 -4.30 -28.46 15.19
N ALA A 275 -5.19 -28.45 14.20
CA ALA A 275 -5.31 -27.35 13.26
C ALA A 275 -5.97 -26.10 13.86
N LEU A 276 -6.79 -26.23 14.91
CA LEU A 276 -7.55 -25.11 15.48
C LEU A 276 -6.66 -23.98 16.03
N PRO A 277 -5.56 -24.24 16.76
CA PRO A 277 -4.60 -23.20 17.13
C PRO A 277 -3.94 -22.49 15.94
N VAL A 278 -3.72 -23.20 14.83
CA VAL A 278 -3.19 -22.61 13.59
C VAL A 278 -4.23 -21.67 12.97
N ILE A 279 -5.50 -22.10 12.93
CA ILE A 279 -6.64 -21.32 12.46
C ILE A 279 -6.85 -20.06 13.32
N GLU A 280 -6.71 -20.17 14.65
CA GLU A 280 -6.75 -19.03 15.59
C GLU A 280 -5.70 -17.98 15.23
N LYS A 281 -4.44 -18.39 15.10
CA LYS A 281 -3.32 -17.50 14.75
C LYS A 281 -3.55 -16.78 13.43
N MET A 282 -4.24 -17.42 12.48
CA MET A 282 -4.58 -16.84 11.18
C MET A 282 -5.78 -15.89 11.23
N GLY A 283 -6.49 -15.79 12.37
CA GLY A 283 -7.66 -14.92 12.55
C GLY A 283 -8.91 -15.41 11.82
N TRP A 284 -9.00 -16.70 11.48
CA TRP A 284 -10.11 -17.24 10.67
C TRP A 284 -11.40 -17.43 11.45
N LEU A 285 -11.34 -17.35 12.79
CA LEU A 285 -12.48 -17.47 13.69
C LEU A 285 -13.03 -16.10 14.13
N SER A 286 -12.67 -14.99 13.49
CA SER A 286 -13.04 -13.65 13.98
C SER A 286 -14.54 -13.35 13.95
N VAL A 287 -15.30 -14.01 13.07
CA VAL A 287 -16.75 -13.78 12.87
C VAL A 287 -17.58 -14.61 13.86
N PRO A 288 -18.29 -14.01 14.85
CA PRO A 288 -18.99 -14.76 15.90
C PRO A 288 -20.02 -15.76 15.39
N ARG A 289 -20.90 -15.33 14.47
CA ARG A 289 -21.92 -16.20 13.87
C ARG A 289 -21.33 -17.47 13.25
N LYS A 290 -20.23 -17.32 12.51
CA LYS A 290 -19.54 -18.47 11.89
C LYS A 290 -18.92 -19.40 12.94
N ARG A 291 -18.48 -18.87 14.10
CA ARG A 291 -18.00 -19.71 15.20
C ARG A 291 -19.11 -20.52 15.82
N ASP A 292 -20.28 -19.92 16.04
CA ASP A 292 -21.43 -20.63 16.59
C ASP A 292 -21.86 -21.75 15.64
N GLU A 293 -21.93 -21.47 14.34
CA GLU A 293 -22.19 -22.50 13.31
C GLU A 293 -21.11 -23.60 13.28
N LEU A 294 -19.84 -23.30 13.61
CA LEU A 294 -18.77 -24.30 13.73
C LEU A 294 -18.90 -25.15 15.00
N ILE A 295 -19.37 -24.58 16.11
CA ILE A 295 -19.63 -25.30 17.35
C ILE A 295 -20.79 -26.30 17.14
N GLU A 296 -21.88 -25.85 16.52
CA GLU A 296 -23.01 -26.71 16.15
C GLU A 296 -22.54 -27.84 15.22
N PHE A 297 -21.80 -27.50 14.17
CA PHE A 297 -21.25 -28.50 13.25
C PHE A 297 -20.32 -29.52 13.93
N ALA A 298 -19.44 -29.07 14.83
CA ALA A 298 -18.56 -29.96 15.59
C ALA A 298 -19.34 -30.91 16.50
N SER A 299 -20.43 -30.42 17.10
CA SER A 299 -21.36 -31.23 17.90
C SER A 299 -22.06 -32.28 17.04
N ASP A 300 -22.57 -31.90 15.87
CA ASP A 300 -23.25 -32.81 14.94
C ASP A 300 -22.31 -33.90 14.39
N MET A 301 -21.04 -33.56 14.18
CA MET A 301 -19.99 -34.51 13.78
C MET A 301 -19.50 -35.41 14.93
N GLY A 302 -19.96 -35.17 16.16
CA GLY A 302 -19.56 -35.95 17.33
C GLY A 302 -18.11 -35.71 17.78
N SER A 303 -17.58 -34.49 17.62
CA SER A 303 -16.21 -34.12 18.03
C SER A 303 -16.22 -33.26 19.31
N PRO A 304 -16.26 -33.85 20.51
CA PRO A 304 -16.33 -33.11 21.76
C PRO A 304 -15.08 -32.25 22.02
N GLU A 305 -13.92 -32.68 21.52
CA GLU A 305 -12.67 -31.92 21.62
C GLU A 305 -12.74 -30.61 20.82
N ALA A 306 -13.30 -30.66 19.59
CA ALA A 306 -13.50 -29.46 18.77
C ALA A 306 -14.51 -28.51 19.42
N VAL A 307 -15.63 -29.04 19.95
CA VAL A 307 -16.65 -28.26 20.67
C VAL A 307 -16.02 -27.56 21.89
N SER A 308 -15.29 -28.30 22.72
CA SER A 308 -14.63 -27.77 23.92
C SER A 308 -13.65 -26.66 23.56
N TRP A 309 -12.81 -26.88 22.54
CA TRP A 309 -11.83 -25.89 22.09
C TRP A 309 -12.51 -24.61 21.56
N LEU A 310 -13.55 -24.75 20.74
CA LEU A 310 -14.26 -23.59 20.16
C LEU A 310 -15.04 -22.79 21.21
N LEU A 311 -15.60 -23.45 22.23
CA LEU A 311 -16.25 -22.79 23.37
C LEU A 311 -15.24 -22.03 24.23
N ASP A 312 -14.07 -22.62 24.51
CA ASP A 312 -12.99 -21.93 25.20
C ASP A 312 -12.54 -20.67 24.43
N PHE A 313 -12.30 -20.80 23.12
CA PHE A 313 -11.97 -19.66 22.27
C PHE A 313 -13.06 -18.57 22.33
N LYS A 314 -14.33 -18.96 22.25
CA LYS A 314 -15.46 -18.02 22.35
C LYS A 314 -15.46 -17.27 23.68
N ASN A 315 -15.27 -17.98 24.79
CA ASN A 315 -15.22 -17.38 26.12
C ASN A 315 -14.05 -16.40 26.27
N ARG A 316 -12.84 -16.81 25.88
CA ARG A 316 -11.65 -15.94 25.88
C ARG A 316 -11.91 -14.63 25.11
N THR A 317 -12.54 -14.71 23.93
CA THR A 317 -12.83 -13.51 23.12
C THR A 317 -13.97 -12.64 23.67
N ALA A 318 -14.91 -13.20 24.43
CA ALA A 318 -16.02 -12.45 25.03
C ALA A 318 -15.52 -11.52 26.15
N ASP A 319 -14.59 -11.99 26.97
CA ASP A 319 -13.98 -11.21 28.04
C ASP A 319 -13.25 -9.98 27.47
N PHE A 320 -12.43 -10.17 26.42
CA PHE A 320 -11.76 -9.07 25.73
C PHE A 320 -12.75 -8.05 25.12
N ALA A 321 -13.88 -8.50 24.56
CA ALA A 321 -14.87 -7.61 23.99
C ALA A 321 -15.56 -6.76 25.07
N ALA A 322 -15.90 -7.36 26.21
CA ALA A 322 -16.48 -6.66 27.36
C ALA A 322 -15.50 -5.64 27.97
N GLU A 323 -14.22 -6.00 28.10
CA GLU A 323 -13.17 -5.08 28.54
C GLU A 323 -12.99 -3.91 27.58
N ARG A 324 -13.01 -4.17 26.27
CA ARG A 324 -12.88 -3.12 25.24
C ARG A 324 -14.07 -2.16 25.26
N GLU A 325 -15.30 -2.66 25.36
CA GLU A 325 -16.49 -1.83 25.44
C GLU A 325 -16.49 -0.95 26.69
N LYS A 326 -16.05 -1.50 27.84
CA LYS A 326 -15.90 -0.76 29.09
C LYS A 326 -14.84 0.34 28.97
N ALA A 327 -13.71 0.05 28.33
CA ALA A 327 -12.65 1.03 28.06
C ALA A 327 -13.10 2.12 27.08
N GLU A 328 -13.80 1.75 26.00
CA GLU A 328 -14.35 2.68 25.01
C GLU A 328 -15.41 3.59 25.63
N LYS A 329 -16.34 3.06 26.43
CA LYS A 329 -17.35 3.87 27.15
C LYS A 329 -16.71 4.83 28.15
N LYS A 330 -15.69 4.37 28.89
CA LYS A 330 -14.93 5.23 29.83
C LYS A 330 -14.20 6.34 29.09
N MET A 331 -13.50 6.01 28.01
CA MET A 331 -12.81 6.98 27.15
C MET A 331 -13.78 7.99 26.53
N LEU A 332 -14.95 7.54 26.06
CA LEU A 332 -15.96 8.41 25.46
C LEU A 332 -16.61 9.33 26.50
N ALA A 333 -16.85 8.84 27.72
CA ALA A 333 -17.33 9.65 28.84
C ALA A 333 -16.29 10.72 29.23
N GLU A 334 -15.01 10.35 29.32
CA GLU A 334 -13.89 11.28 29.59
C GLU A 334 -13.74 12.33 28.48
N LEU A 335 -13.83 11.92 27.21
CA LEU A 335 -13.74 12.84 26.06
C LEU A 335 -14.93 13.82 26.00
N ASN A 336 -16.13 13.39 26.40
CA ASN A 336 -17.32 14.24 26.43
C ASN A 336 -17.35 15.17 27.65
N ALA A 337 -16.76 14.75 28.78
CA ALA A 337 -16.65 15.54 30.00
C ALA A 337 -15.48 16.54 29.97
N ALA A 338 -14.57 16.44 29.00
CA ALA A 338 -13.48 17.38 28.83
C ALA A 338 -14.00 18.80 28.51
N PRO A 339 -13.41 19.86 29.08
CA PRO A 339 -13.81 21.25 28.84
C PRO A 339 -13.74 21.66 27.35
N ASP A 340 -12.87 21.02 26.56
CA ASP A 340 -12.71 21.24 25.12
C ASP A 340 -13.58 20.32 24.24
N SER A 341 -14.52 19.58 24.84
CA SER A 341 -15.38 18.68 24.06
C SER A 341 -16.26 19.46 23.08
N VAL A 342 -16.55 18.86 21.93
CA VAL A 342 -17.38 19.50 20.88
C VAL A 342 -18.74 19.95 21.42
N MET A 343 -19.30 19.19 22.38
CA MET A 343 -20.57 19.54 23.01
C MET A 343 -20.44 20.76 23.94
N ALA A 344 -19.36 20.86 24.72
CA ALA A 344 -19.09 22.03 25.56
C ALA A 344 -18.82 23.28 24.72
N LEU A 345 -17.97 23.16 23.69
CA LEU A 345 -17.64 24.26 22.80
C LEU A 345 -18.86 24.77 22.01
N LYS A 346 -19.79 23.90 21.58
CA LYS A 346 -21.04 24.32 20.92
C LYS A 346 -21.96 25.18 21.81
N LYS A 347 -21.87 25.04 23.13
CA LYS A 347 -22.62 25.88 24.08
C LYS A 347 -22.04 27.29 24.17
N LEU A 348 -20.73 27.43 24.00
CA LEU A 348 -20.01 28.70 24.11
C LEU A 348 -19.80 29.42 22.78
N TRP A 349 -19.75 28.70 21.66
CA TRP A 349 -19.37 29.23 20.36
C TRP A 349 -20.45 28.99 19.30
N SER A 350 -20.84 30.04 18.59
CA SER A 350 -21.47 29.91 17.27
C SER A 350 -20.41 30.05 16.18
N TYR A 351 -20.54 29.25 15.14
CA TYR A 351 -19.59 29.23 14.03
C TYR A 351 -20.26 28.77 12.73
N LYS A 352 -19.64 29.11 11.60
CA LYS A 352 -20.00 28.61 10.27
C LYS A 352 -18.78 28.03 9.57
N LYS A 353 -18.99 27.11 8.63
CA LYS A 353 -17.91 26.52 7.83
C LYS A 353 -17.60 27.42 6.64
N ASP A 354 -16.32 27.63 6.35
CA ASP A 354 -15.87 28.29 5.12
C ASP A 354 -15.75 27.27 3.95
N GLY A 355 -15.40 27.75 2.76
CA GLY A 355 -15.27 26.91 1.56
C GLY A 355 -14.15 25.86 1.64
N ASP A 356 -13.12 26.11 2.45
CA ASP A 356 -11.94 25.26 2.62
C ASP A 356 -12.08 24.28 3.81
N GLY A 357 -13.21 24.36 4.51
CA GLY A 357 -13.55 23.48 5.62
C GLY A 357 -13.04 23.92 7.00
N GLY A 358 -12.49 25.13 7.08
CA GLY A 358 -12.24 25.86 8.32
C GLY A 358 -13.51 26.43 8.94
N LEU A 359 -13.41 26.86 10.19
CA LEU A 359 -14.49 27.44 10.97
C LEU A 359 -14.29 28.93 11.18
N VAL A 360 -15.34 29.70 10.89
CA VAL A 360 -15.43 31.12 11.19
C VAL A 360 -16.28 31.29 12.43
N ILE A 361 -15.71 31.80 13.52
CA ILE A 361 -16.46 32.11 14.75
C ILE A 361 -17.41 33.27 14.48
N THR A 362 -18.70 33.10 14.71
CA THR A 362 -19.70 34.14 14.43
C THR A 362 -20.30 34.76 15.68
N ASN A 363 -20.16 34.12 16.85
CA ASN A 363 -20.61 34.65 18.13
C ASN A 363 -19.95 33.91 19.29
N TYR A 364 -19.54 34.64 20.33
CA TYR A 364 -19.24 34.09 21.65
C TYR A 364 -20.48 34.22 22.54
N LYS A 365 -20.88 33.13 23.20
CA LYS A 365 -22.12 33.06 24.01
C LYS A 365 -21.85 33.14 25.51
N GLY A 366 -20.59 33.07 25.92
CA GLY A 366 -20.22 33.07 27.33
C GLY A 366 -20.21 34.47 27.95
N SER A 367 -19.83 34.50 29.22
CA SER A 367 -19.78 35.72 30.04
C SER A 367 -18.41 35.95 30.68
N ASP A 368 -17.39 35.19 30.26
CA ASP A 368 -16.05 35.28 30.83
C ASP A 368 -15.38 36.60 30.46
N THR A 369 -14.57 37.13 31.39
CA THR A 369 -13.79 38.35 31.13
C THR A 369 -12.45 38.08 30.46
N GLU A 370 -12.01 36.82 30.42
CA GLU A 370 -10.84 36.36 29.68
C GLU A 370 -11.25 35.19 28.81
N VAL A 371 -11.07 35.32 27.50
CA VAL A 371 -11.62 34.38 26.53
C VAL A 371 -10.51 33.82 25.66
N THR A 372 -10.42 32.49 25.58
CA THR A 372 -9.52 31.80 24.64
C THR A 372 -10.35 31.18 23.52
N VAL A 373 -10.14 31.66 22.30
CA VAL A 373 -10.79 31.08 21.11
C VAL A 373 -10.13 29.73 20.83
N PRO A 374 -10.91 28.63 20.68
CA PRO A 374 -10.35 27.31 20.47
C PRO A 374 -9.63 27.21 19.11
N GLU A 375 -8.54 26.46 19.04
CA GLU A 375 -7.84 26.19 17.78
C GLU A 375 -8.69 25.37 16.80
N LYS A 376 -9.54 24.47 17.34
CA LYS A 376 -10.39 23.54 16.59
C LYS A 376 -11.72 23.36 17.33
N ILE A 377 -12.80 23.15 16.59
CA ILE A 377 -14.06 22.65 17.15
C ILE A 377 -14.38 21.33 16.45
N GLY A 378 -14.23 20.23 17.17
CA GLY A 378 -14.24 18.88 16.58
C GLY A 378 -13.01 18.67 15.71
N LYS A 379 -13.20 18.27 14.45
CA LYS A 379 -12.10 18.03 13.51
C LYS A 379 -11.71 19.26 12.68
N SER A 380 -12.52 20.33 12.72
CA SER A 380 -12.31 21.50 11.88
C SER A 380 -11.53 22.60 12.61
N PRO A 381 -10.48 23.17 11.99
CA PRO A 381 -9.72 24.28 12.55
C PRO A 381 -10.52 25.58 12.52
N VAL A 382 -10.31 26.45 13.51
CA VAL A 382 -10.83 27.81 13.51
C VAL A 382 -9.87 28.69 12.70
N THR A 383 -10.38 29.24 11.59
CA THR A 383 -9.60 29.91 10.56
C THR A 383 -9.88 31.41 10.48
N ALA A 384 -10.97 31.89 11.07
CA ALA A 384 -11.30 33.31 11.09
C ALA A 384 -12.18 33.71 12.28
N ILE A 385 -12.07 34.99 12.67
CA ILE A 385 -13.03 35.64 13.54
C ILE A 385 -14.01 36.39 12.67
N GLY A 386 -15.27 35.98 12.72
CA GLY A 386 -16.34 36.43 11.85
C GLY A 386 -16.89 37.81 12.20
N ARG A 387 -17.69 38.33 11.26
CA ARG A 387 -18.33 39.64 11.34
C ARG A 387 -19.09 39.78 12.67
N GLY A 388 -18.70 40.77 13.49
CA GLY A 388 -19.36 41.08 14.74
C GLY A 388 -19.30 39.99 15.83
N ALA A 389 -18.36 39.04 15.75
CA ALA A 389 -18.33 37.87 16.63
C ALA A 389 -18.23 38.18 18.13
N PHE A 390 -17.59 39.30 18.49
CA PHE A 390 -17.46 39.82 19.85
C PHE A 390 -17.97 41.27 19.96
N ALA A 391 -18.88 41.70 19.08
CA ALA A 391 -19.34 43.09 19.08
C ALA A 391 -20.14 43.46 20.34
N GLY A 392 -19.88 44.66 20.90
CA GLY A 392 -20.44 45.17 22.16
C GLY A 392 -21.77 45.94 22.06
N GLY A 393 -22.16 46.38 20.85
CA GLY A 393 -23.53 46.82 20.56
C GLY A 393 -23.96 48.22 21.03
N SER A 394 -23.04 49.17 21.25
CA SER A 394 -23.36 50.55 21.70
C SER A 394 -24.22 51.45 20.78
N GLY A 395 -24.93 50.91 19.78
CA GLY A 395 -25.78 51.70 18.87
C GLY A 395 -24.99 52.53 17.85
N LEU A 396 -23.78 52.99 18.17
CA LEU A 396 -22.87 53.70 17.26
C LEU A 396 -22.34 52.81 16.12
N CYS A 397 -22.40 51.48 16.29
CA CYS A 397 -22.07 50.50 15.25
C CYS A 397 -23.31 50.00 14.48
N ALA A 398 -24.53 50.38 14.89
CA ALA A 398 -25.79 49.77 14.45
C ALA A 398 -26.13 49.98 12.96
N GLY A 399 -25.29 50.69 12.21
CA GLY A 399 -25.37 50.80 10.74
C GLY A 399 -24.15 50.26 9.97
N ILE A 400 -23.08 49.83 10.66
CA ILE A 400 -21.79 49.46 10.02
C ILE A 400 -21.58 47.94 10.02
N VAL A 401 -22.02 47.25 11.07
CA VAL A 401 -21.78 45.81 11.24
C VAL A 401 -22.99 45.12 11.89
N THR A 402 -23.55 44.11 11.23
CA THR A 402 -24.57 43.22 11.79
C THR A 402 -23.90 42.12 12.62
N SER A 403 -24.23 42.04 13.92
CA SER A 403 -23.78 40.95 14.80
C SER A 403 -24.87 39.88 14.93
N TYR A 404 -24.46 38.62 15.11
CA TYR A 404 -25.36 37.50 15.42
C TYR A 404 -25.60 37.32 16.94
N ALA A 405 -25.00 38.19 17.76
CA ALA A 405 -25.11 38.15 19.21
C ALA A 405 -26.46 38.72 19.70
N SER A 406 -27.00 38.15 20.78
CA SER A 406 -28.12 38.75 21.50
C SER A 406 -27.65 40.01 22.25
N TYR A 407 -28.59 40.88 22.61
CA TYR A 407 -28.28 42.10 23.36
C TYR A 407 -27.53 41.84 24.68
N GLU A 408 -27.84 40.73 25.36
CA GLU A 408 -27.16 40.32 26.59
C GLU A 408 -25.71 39.86 26.32
N GLN A 409 -25.49 39.07 25.26
CA GLN A 409 -24.14 38.64 24.84
C GLN A 409 -23.29 39.85 24.47
N MET A 410 -23.85 40.81 23.74
CA MET A 410 -23.17 42.06 23.40
C MET A 410 -22.77 42.84 24.65
N ARG A 411 -23.65 42.95 25.66
CA ARG A 411 -23.29 43.55 26.96
C ARG A 411 -22.14 42.82 27.65
N ASN A 412 -22.13 41.48 27.62
CA ASN A 412 -21.04 40.68 28.17
C ASN A 412 -19.73 40.92 27.42
N HIS A 413 -19.76 41.05 26.09
CA HIS A 413 -18.57 41.34 25.28
C HIS A 413 -17.89 42.65 25.67
N ARG A 414 -18.64 43.65 26.13
CA ARG A 414 -18.07 44.92 26.61
C ARG A 414 -17.22 44.77 27.88
N ASN A 415 -17.40 43.67 28.62
CA ASN A 415 -16.69 43.35 29.85
C ASN A 415 -15.45 42.46 29.63
N ILE A 416 -15.24 41.95 28.41
CA ILE A 416 -14.07 41.14 28.08
C ILE A 416 -12.82 42.00 28.17
N LYS A 417 -11.84 41.55 28.97
CA LYS A 417 -10.56 42.21 29.23
C LYS A 417 -9.43 41.63 28.39
N LYS A 418 -9.50 40.34 28.06
CA LYS A 418 -8.47 39.61 27.33
C LYS A 418 -9.07 38.64 26.33
N ILE A 419 -8.52 38.61 25.12
CA ILE A 419 -8.85 37.62 24.10
C ILE A 419 -7.56 36.97 23.59
N THR A 420 -7.49 35.65 23.68
CA THR A 420 -6.40 34.83 23.12
C THR A 420 -6.89 34.19 21.83
N LEU A 421 -6.23 34.51 20.70
CA LEU A 421 -6.54 33.97 19.38
C LEU A 421 -5.57 32.82 19.04
N PRO A 422 -6.05 31.75 18.36
CA PRO A 422 -5.21 30.62 17.97
C PRO A 422 -4.33 30.95 16.75
N GLN A 423 -3.22 30.22 16.56
CA GLN A 423 -2.27 30.39 15.45
C GLN A 423 -2.79 29.91 14.08
N GLY A 424 -4.11 29.79 13.91
CA GLY A 424 -4.77 29.40 12.66
C GLY A 424 -5.64 30.49 12.04
N ILE A 425 -5.81 31.64 12.73
CA ILE A 425 -6.65 32.73 12.23
C ILE A 425 -5.95 33.44 11.08
N LYS A 426 -6.60 33.47 9.91
CA LYS A 426 -6.15 34.21 8.72
C LYS A 426 -6.82 35.57 8.57
N ILE A 427 -8.07 35.68 8.98
CA ILE A 427 -8.89 36.88 8.74
C ILE A 427 -9.60 37.29 10.03
N ILE A 428 -9.51 38.58 10.33
CA ILE A 428 -10.36 39.26 11.32
C ILE A 428 -11.39 40.07 10.54
N GLU A 429 -12.64 39.61 10.54
CA GLU A 429 -13.74 40.18 9.75
C GLU A 429 -14.25 41.52 10.31
N ALA A 430 -15.10 42.18 9.52
CA ALA A 430 -15.59 43.51 9.84
C ALA A 430 -16.29 43.56 11.20
N GLY A 431 -15.88 44.52 12.04
CA GLY A 431 -16.37 44.69 13.41
C GLY A 431 -16.26 43.49 14.34
N ALA A 432 -15.37 42.54 14.07
CA ALA A 432 -15.16 41.35 14.90
C ALA A 432 -15.08 41.65 16.41
N PHE A 433 -14.42 42.74 16.80
CA PHE A 433 -14.22 43.22 18.17
C PHE A 433 -14.70 44.67 18.37
N ALA A 434 -15.71 45.10 17.61
CA ALA A 434 -16.22 46.46 17.73
C ALA A 434 -16.89 46.68 19.11
N ASP A 435 -16.64 47.83 19.73
CA ASP A 435 -17.20 48.24 21.03
C ASP A 435 -16.86 47.28 22.20
N THR A 436 -15.77 46.51 22.12
CA THR A 436 -15.22 45.75 23.25
C THR A 436 -14.49 46.70 24.21
N THR A 437 -15.25 47.52 24.95
CA THR A 437 -14.71 48.67 25.67
C THR A 437 -13.71 48.34 26.78
N CYS A 438 -13.78 47.15 27.39
CA CYS A 438 -12.84 46.72 28.42
C CYS A 438 -11.63 45.92 27.88
N LEU A 439 -11.56 45.63 26.57
CA LEU A 439 -10.50 44.80 26.00
C LEU A 439 -9.15 45.52 26.12
N ARG A 440 -8.23 44.94 26.89
CA ARG A 440 -6.88 45.48 27.16
C ARG A 440 -5.80 44.68 26.46
N GLU A 441 -5.96 43.36 26.40
CA GLU A 441 -4.99 42.42 25.86
C GLU A 441 -5.58 41.61 24.70
N ILE A 442 -5.00 41.78 23.52
CA ILE A 442 -5.22 40.90 22.38
C ILE A 442 -3.93 40.81 21.56
N ASN A 443 -3.47 39.58 21.33
CA ASN A 443 -2.32 39.31 20.47
C ASN A 443 -2.85 38.86 19.11
N ILE A 444 -2.46 39.56 18.04
CA ILE A 444 -2.81 39.20 16.67
C ILE A 444 -1.83 38.09 16.21
N PRO A 445 -2.30 36.87 15.88
CA PRO A 445 -1.42 35.79 15.46
C PRO A 445 -0.63 36.10 14.18
N GLU A 446 0.55 35.52 14.05
CA GLU A 446 1.45 35.65 12.88
C GLU A 446 0.85 35.05 11.58
N THR A 447 -0.33 34.44 11.66
CA THR A 447 -1.06 33.91 10.50
C THR A 447 -2.11 34.86 9.96
N VAL A 448 -2.41 35.97 10.66
CA VAL A 448 -3.44 36.91 10.22
C VAL A 448 -2.94 37.69 9.02
N GLU A 449 -3.65 37.58 7.91
CA GLU A 449 -3.32 38.24 6.64
C GLU A 449 -4.13 39.52 6.44
N GLU A 450 -5.35 39.59 6.99
CA GLU A 450 -6.27 40.71 6.76
C GLU A 450 -7.07 41.06 8.03
N ILE A 451 -7.12 42.37 8.33
CA ILE A 451 -7.98 42.97 9.34
C ILE A 451 -8.97 43.88 8.63
N LYS A 452 -10.26 43.54 8.65
CA LYS A 452 -11.29 44.24 7.87
C LYS A 452 -11.85 45.48 8.57
N ASP A 453 -12.76 46.15 7.86
CA ASP A 453 -13.36 47.42 8.27
C ASP A 453 -13.93 47.38 9.69
N ALA A 454 -13.63 48.42 10.46
CA ALA A 454 -14.11 48.60 11.83
C ALA A 454 -13.80 47.44 12.80
N ALA A 455 -12.87 46.52 12.49
CA ALA A 455 -12.61 45.32 13.29
C ALA A 455 -12.44 45.56 14.80
N PHE A 456 -11.78 46.65 15.20
CA PHE A 456 -11.56 47.07 16.59
C PHE A 456 -12.16 48.46 16.89
N TYR A 457 -13.16 48.88 16.13
CA TYR A 457 -13.80 50.18 16.30
C TYR A 457 -14.30 50.37 17.75
N GLN A 458 -13.94 51.48 18.40
CA GLN A 458 -14.26 51.75 19.82
C GLN A 458 -13.76 50.71 20.84
N ALA A 459 -12.68 49.98 20.54
CA ALA A 459 -11.96 49.22 21.57
C ALA A 459 -11.11 50.16 22.45
N VAL A 460 -11.77 50.89 23.36
CA VAL A 460 -11.19 52.07 24.05
C VAL A 460 -10.07 51.74 25.03
N SER A 461 -9.97 50.50 25.52
CA SER A 461 -9.01 50.09 26.56
C SER A 461 -7.72 49.44 26.02
N ILE A 462 -7.60 49.21 24.71
CA ILE A 462 -6.39 48.63 24.11
C ILE A 462 -5.28 49.68 24.19
N LYS A 463 -4.15 49.33 24.83
CA LYS A 463 -3.02 50.26 25.05
C LYS A 463 -1.96 50.19 23.96
N SER A 464 -1.69 49.00 23.46
CA SER A 464 -0.64 48.74 22.48
C SER A 464 -1.07 47.59 21.59
N LEU A 465 -0.70 47.65 20.31
CA LEU A 465 -0.96 46.59 19.36
C LEU A 465 0.26 46.40 18.47
N ALA A 466 0.77 45.17 18.42
CA ALA A 466 1.77 44.75 17.46
C ALA A 466 1.05 43.99 16.34
N LEU A 467 1.11 44.52 15.12
CA LEU A 467 0.58 43.85 13.94
C LEU A 467 1.70 43.07 13.25
N PRO A 468 1.54 41.73 13.09
CA PRO A 468 2.60 40.87 12.56
C PRO A 468 2.93 41.17 11.10
N LEU A 469 4.07 40.64 10.64
CA LEU A 469 4.54 40.76 9.25
C LEU A 469 3.54 40.19 8.23
N SER A 470 2.72 39.24 8.67
CA SER A 470 1.71 38.58 7.83
C SER A 470 0.55 39.49 7.43
N VAL A 471 0.23 40.53 8.21
CA VAL A 471 -0.92 41.40 7.96
C VAL A 471 -0.64 42.25 6.73
N LYS A 472 -1.30 41.95 5.61
CA LYS A 472 -1.15 42.66 4.34
C LYS A 472 -2.15 43.80 4.17
N LYS A 473 -3.33 43.69 4.79
CA LYS A 473 -4.42 44.67 4.60
C LYS A 473 -5.08 45.05 5.92
N ILE A 474 -5.25 46.35 6.11
CA ILE A 474 -5.98 46.95 7.24
C ILE A 474 -7.14 47.77 6.66
N GLY A 475 -8.37 47.44 7.06
CA GLY A 475 -9.60 48.03 6.56
C GLY A 475 -9.87 49.44 7.06
N ALA A 476 -10.90 50.07 6.50
CA ALA A 476 -11.35 51.39 6.90
C ALA A 476 -11.84 51.38 8.35
N TYR A 477 -11.48 52.42 9.12
CA TYR A 477 -11.85 52.55 10.53
C TYR A 477 -11.46 51.39 11.46
N ALA A 478 -10.54 50.51 11.04
CA ALA A 478 -10.21 49.27 11.76
C ALA A 478 -9.88 49.48 13.25
N PHE A 479 -9.19 50.57 13.61
CA PHE A 479 -8.80 50.96 14.97
C PHE A 479 -9.34 52.34 15.37
N ALA A 480 -10.40 52.81 14.70
CA ALA A 480 -10.94 54.13 14.99
C ALA A 480 -11.58 54.17 16.39
N HIS A 481 -11.41 55.28 17.09
CA HIS A 481 -11.83 55.52 18.47
C HIS A 481 -11.20 54.60 19.53
N CYS A 482 -10.07 53.95 19.23
CA CYS A 482 -9.23 53.28 20.24
C CYS A 482 -8.48 54.32 21.09
N LYS A 483 -9.19 54.94 22.04
CA LYS A 483 -8.69 56.12 22.78
C LYS A 483 -7.42 55.89 23.60
N SER A 484 -7.20 54.69 24.14
CA SER A 484 -6.02 54.36 24.95
C SER A 484 -4.83 53.85 24.12
N LEU A 485 -4.99 53.69 22.80
CA LEU A 485 -3.96 53.10 21.94
C LEU A 485 -2.80 54.09 21.79
N GLY A 486 -1.68 53.80 22.47
CA GLY A 486 -0.55 54.72 22.58
C GLY A 486 0.55 54.50 21.54
N CYS A 487 0.76 53.25 21.14
CA CYS A 487 1.76 52.84 20.16
C CYS A 487 1.19 51.73 19.28
N VAL A 488 1.43 51.86 17.96
CA VAL A 488 1.08 50.84 16.97
C VAL A 488 2.30 50.58 16.10
N LYS A 489 2.73 49.31 16.06
CA LYS A 489 3.78 48.84 15.17
C LYS A 489 3.15 48.01 14.07
N ILE A 490 3.27 48.47 12.82
CA ILE A 490 2.76 47.77 11.64
C ILE A 490 3.95 47.20 10.87
N CYS A 491 4.12 45.88 10.86
CA CYS A 491 5.32 45.26 10.30
C CYS A 491 5.21 44.88 8.81
N GLY A 492 4.00 44.63 8.28
CA GLY A 492 3.85 44.04 6.93
C GLY A 492 2.77 44.62 6.01
N ALA A 493 1.94 45.56 6.47
CA ALA A 493 0.77 46.00 5.71
C ALA A 493 1.11 46.68 4.37
N GLU A 494 0.52 46.18 3.29
CA GLU A 494 0.58 46.77 1.96
C GLU A 494 -0.49 47.87 1.77
N GLU A 495 -1.64 47.73 2.45
CA GLU A 495 -2.77 48.65 2.33
C GLU A 495 -3.36 49.03 3.69
N ILE A 496 -3.56 50.34 3.89
CA ILE A 496 -4.23 50.91 5.07
C ILE A 496 -5.45 51.73 4.64
N GLY A 497 -6.62 51.33 5.12
CA GLY A 497 -7.92 51.90 4.78
C GLY A 497 -8.17 53.29 5.39
N ALA A 498 -9.19 53.97 4.86
CA ALA A 498 -9.52 55.33 5.25
C ALA A 498 -9.88 55.41 6.73
N GLY A 499 -9.30 56.39 7.43
CA GLY A 499 -9.58 56.62 8.85
C GLY A 499 -9.26 55.46 9.78
N ALA A 500 -8.37 54.53 9.39
CA ALA A 500 -8.05 53.33 10.17
C ALA A 500 -7.71 53.63 11.65
N PHE A 501 -7.07 54.77 11.93
CA PHE A 501 -6.69 55.21 13.28
C PHE A 501 -7.41 56.50 13.71
N ARG A 502 -8.60 56.81 13.14
CA ARG A 502 -9.32 58.05 13.45
C ARG A 502 -9.63 58.15 14.95
N ASN A 503 -9.40 59.32 15.56
CA ASN A 503 -9.73 59.59 16.98
C ASN A 503 -9.04 58.65 17.99
N THR A 504 -7.81 58.21 17.73
CA THR A 504 -6.96 57.51 18.70
C THR A 504 -6.16 58.52 19.53
N GLN A 505 -6.81 59.09 20.55
CA GLN A 505 -6.32 60.25 21.31
C GLN A 505 -4.98 60.06 22.02
N SER A 506 -4.65 58.82 22.44
CA SER A 506 -3.39 58.54 23.14
C SER A 506 -2.24 58.18 22.20
N LEU A 507 -2.48 58.06 20.89
CA LEU A 507 -1.48 57.59 19.93
C LEU A 507 -0.34 58.61 19.86
N LYS A 508 0.86 58.19 20.23
CA LYS A 508 2.07 59.03 20.18
C LYS A 508 2.94 58.67 18.99
N THR A 509 3.04 57.38 18.70
CA THR A 509 3.93 56.82 17.69
C THR A 509 3.20 55.83 16.80
N LEU A 510 3.38 55.98 15.49
CA LEU A 510 2.87 55.06 14.46
C LEU A 510 4.04 54.64 13.56
N GLU A 511 4.43 53.36 13.62
CA GLU A 511 5.47 52.80 12.75
C GLU A 511 4.83 52.17 11.50
N LEU A 512 5.13 52.73 10.32
CA LEU A 512 4.67 52.25 9.02
C LEU A 512 5.70 51.31 8.38
N PRO A 513 5.29 50.24 7.68
CA PRO A 513 6.21 49.25 7.10
C PRO A 513 6.77 49.70 5.74
N GLU A 514 7.88 49.08 5.34
CA GLU A 514 8.47 49.27 4.00
C GLU A 514 7.56 48.73 2.88
N SER A 515 6.79 47.68 3.19
CA SER A 515 5.88 47.00 2.26
C SER A 515 4.63 47.82 1.90
N LEU A 516 4.40 48.97 2.52
CA LEU A 516 3.22 49.80 2.28
C LEU A 516 3.19 50.29 0.83
N LYS A 517 2.05 50.13 0.16
CA LYS A 517 1.82 50.56 -1.23
C LYS A 517 0.67 51.54 -1.36
N ARG A 518 -0.27 51.52 -0.42
CA ARG A 518 -1.48 52.34 -0.46
C ARG A 518 -1.96 52.72 0.92
N MET A 519 -2.18 54.00 1.15
CA MET A 519 -2.85 54.51 2.35
C MET A 519 -3.94 55.51 1.94
N LEU A 520 -5.17 55.26 2.36
CA LEU A 520 -6.30 56.13 2.05
C LEU A 520 -6.41 57.27 3.07
N SER A 521 -6.83 58.44 2.60
CA SER A 521 -6.90 59.68 3.39
C SER A 521 -7.69 59.50 4.69
N ASN A 522 -7.23 60.19 5.73
CA ASN A 522 -7.92 60.32 7.01
C ASN A 522 -9.01 61.42 6.97
N ARG A 523 -9.08 62.21 5.90
CA ARG A 523 -10.17 63.17 5.65
C ARG A 523 -11.35 62.42 5.03
N ALA A 524 -12.41 62.25 5.80
CA ALA A 524 -13.60 61.53 5.34
C ALA A 524 -14.32 62.31 4.24
N GLU A 525 -14.50 61.72 3.05
CA GLU A 525 -15.44 62.27 2.07
C GLU A 525 -16.82 61.61 2.10
N ASN A 526 -17.03 60.43 2.68
CA ASN A 526 -18.35 59.77 2.57
C ASN A 526 -18.69 58.76 3.68
N VAL A 527 -18.80 59.22 4.93
CA VAL A 527 -19.68 58.52 5.91
C VAL A 527 -20.36 59.58 6.76
N ASN A 528 -21.70 59.55 6.77
CA ASN A 528 -22.60 60.47 7.46
C ASN A 528 -22.47 60.37 8.99
N LEU A 529 -21.33 60.81 9.52
CA LEU A 529 -21.01 60.97 10.93
C LEU A 529 -20.70 62.46 11.10
N ASN A 530 -21.62 63.21 11.71
CA ASN A 530 -21.48 64.65 12.04
C ASN A 530 -20.35 64.89 13.06
N ALA A 531 -19.12 64.62 12.68
CA ALA A 531 -17.93 64.81 13.52
C ALA A 531 -16.88 65.56 12.72
N GLU A 532 -16.40 66.67 13.30
CA GLU A 532 -15.37 67.54 12.75
C GLU A 532 -14.16 66.74 12.23
N PRO A 533 -13.50 67.21 11.15
CA PRO A 533 -12.30 66.58 10.62
C PRO A 533 -11.15 66.72 11.63
N ILE A 534 -10.89 65.66 12.40
CA ILE A 534 -9.75 65.57 13.31
C ILE A 534 -8.55 65.05 12.51
N ASP A 535 -7.55 65.90 12.30
CA ASP A 535 -6.28 65.52 11.68
C ASP A 535 -5.41 64.76 12.69
N LEU A 536 -5.48 63.43 12.62
CA LEU A 536 -4.71 62.50 13.46
C LEU A 536 -3.21 62.80 13.47
N PHE A 537 -2.66 63.32 12.38
CA PHE A 537 -1.22 63.46 12.21
C PHE A 537 -0.64 64.76 12.76
N SER A 538 -1.48 65.65 13.28
CA SER A 538 -1.04 66.89 13.92
C SER A 538 -0.34 66.66 15.27
N SER A 539 -0.61 65.52 15.94
CA SER A 539 -0.09 65.20 17.28
C SER A 539 0.67 63.86 17.37
N VAL A 540 0.82 63.14 16.26
CA VAL A 540 1.45 61.81 16.18
C VAL A 540 2.82 61.91 15.49
N THR A 541 3.84 61.26 16.05
CA THR A 541 5.12 61.05 15.36
C THR A 541 5.03 59.79 14.51
N VAL A 542 5.05 59.94 13.18
CA VAL A 542 5.08 58.80 12.25
C VAL A 542 6.53 58.35 12.06
N ARG A 543 6.80 57.04 12.09
CA ARG A 543 8.10 56.48 11.72
C ARG A 543 7.95 55.69 10.44
N CYS A 544 8.82 55.92 9.46
CA CYS A 544 8.78 55.21 8.18
C CYS A 544 10.19 54.90 7.64
N PRO A 545 10.35 53.82 6.84
CA PRO A 545 11.62 53.51 6.20
C PRO A 545 12.00 54.54 5.13
N LYS A 546 13.30 54.82 5.00
CA LYS A 546 13.83 55.75 3.99
C LYS A 546 13.65 55.20 2.57
N GLY A 547 13.15 56.04 1.65
CA GLY A 547 12.87 55.69 0.26
C GLY A 547 11.57 54.91 0.05
N SER A 548 10.77 54.69 1.10
CA SER A 548 9.51 53.94 1.01
C SER A 548 8.33 54.81 0.55
N TYR A 549 7.26 54.15 0.09
CA TYR A 549 5.97 54.82 -0.19
C TYR A 549 5.42 55.55 1.05
N ALA A 550 5.67 55.03 2.26
CA ALA A 550 5.25 55.67 3.50
C ALA A 550 5.91 57.05 3.67
N GLU A 551 7.18 57.20 3.28
CA GLU A 551 7.87 58.50 3.27
C GLU A 551 7.24 59.46 2.24
N GLU A 552 6.96 58.98 1.03
CA GLU A 552 6.32 59.78 -0.02
C GLU A 552 4.92 60.26 0.41
N TYR A 553 4.14 59.36 1.02
CA TYR A 553 2.81 59.67 1.55
C TYR A 553 2.88 60.74 2.65
N CYS A 554 3.80 60.61 3.60
CA CYS A 554 3.97 61.60 4.67
C CYS A 554 4.36 62.98 4.12
N LYS A 555 5.27 63.02 3.15
CA LYS A 555 5.65 64.26 2.44
C LYS A 555 4.46 64.90 1.73
N LYS A 556 3.67 64.11 0.99
CA LYS A 556 2.51 64.58 0.23
C LYS A 556 1.40 65.13 1.13
N GLN A 557 1.20 64.54 2.31
CA GLN A 557 0.16 64.94 3.26
C GLN A 557 0.65 65.95 4.32
N ALA A 558 1.89 66.44 4.23
CA ALA A 558 2.53 67.32 5.22
C ALA A 558 2.53 66.77 6.66
N ILE A 559 2.72 65.46 6.79
CA ILE A 559 2.78 64.75 8.08
C ILE A 559 4.22 64.79 8.62
N LYS A 560 4.39 65.08 9.92
CA LYS A 560 5.70 65.01 10.59
C LYS A 560 6.12 63.54 10.77
N PHE A 561 7.32 63.18 10.30
CA PHE A 561 7.85 61.83 10.43
C PHE A 561 9.35 61.78 10.81
N GLU A 562 9.77 60.62 11.32
CA GLU A 562 11.14 60.23 11.62
C GLU A 562 11.50 58.94 10.85
N TYR A 563 12.78 58.67 10.64
CA TYR A 563 13.20 57.39 10.05
C TYR A 563 13.18 56.29 11.11
N ALA A 564 12.56 55.15 10.78
CA ALA A 564 12.69 53.94 11.58
C ALA A 564 14.11 53.36 11.41
N GLU A 565 14.71 52.90 12.51
CA GLU A 565 16.00 52.18 12.49
C GLU A 565 15.89 50.78 11.89
#